data_AF-A0A929K6H7-F1
#
_entry.id   AF-A0A929K6H7-F1
#
_cell.length_a   1.000
_cell.length_b   1.000
_cell.length_c   1.000
_cell.angle_alpha   90.00
_cell.angle_beta   90.00
_cell.angle_gamma   90.00
#
_symmetry.space_group_name_H-M   'P 1'
#
loop_
_entity.id
_entity.type
_entity.pdbx_description
1 polymer ?
#
loop_
_entity_poly.entity_id
_entity_poly.type
_entity_poly.pdbx_seq_one_letter_code
_entity_poly.pdbx_strand_id
1 'polypeptide(L)' 'MNRDFTLAKYEELCNAIVQSGYAVVSIKDYLSLQPPGKVIILRHDVDRKPEKALQMAEIERGFDLRATYYFRSTKEVFKA' A
#
# COMPACT_ATOMS: atom_id res chain seq x y z
N MET A 1 6.13 -2.44 -24.30
CA MET A 1 4.95 -1.68 -23.83
C MET A 1 5.13 -1.46 -22.34
N ASN A 2 5.05 -0.21 -21.86
CA ASN A 2 5.01 0.08 -20.43
C ASN A 2 3.63 -0.35 -19.92
N ARG A 3 3.56 -1.36 -19.05
CA ARG A 3 2.29 -1.91 -18.57
C ARG A 3 1.97 -1.30 -17.22
N ASP A 4 0.79 -0.71 -17.12
CA ASP A 4 0.24 -0.28 -15.85
C ASP A 4 -0.16 -1.49 -14.98
N PHE A 5 -0.32 -1.26 -13.67
CA PHE A 5 -0.71 -2.28 -12.68
C PHE A 5 0.29 -3.45 -12.56
N THR A 6 1.58 -3.14 -12.61
CA THR A 6 2.68 -4.07 -12.33
C THR A 6 3.40 -3.68 -11.05
N LEU A 7 4.14 -4.61 -10.43
CA LEU A 7 4.96 -4.30 -9.26
C LEU A 7 6.02 -3.24 -9.56
N ALA A 8 6.63 -3.26 -10.75
CA ALA A 8 7.57 -2.23 -11.19
C ALA A 8 6.91 -0.85 -11.26
N LYS A 9 5.67 -0.77 -11.80
CA LYS A 9 4.92 0.49 -11.83
C LYS A 9 4.51 0.97 -10.45
N TYR A 10 4.23 0.02 -9.55
CA TYR A 10 3.91 0.31 -8.17
C TYR A 10 5.12 0.83 -7.39
N GLU A 11 6.31 0.30 -7.65
CA GLU A 11 7.58 0.82 -7.14
C GLU A 11 7.85 2.25 -7.63
N GLU A 12 7.63 2.55 -8.92
CA GLU A 12 7.70 3.92 -9.45
C GLU A 12 6.74 4.87 -8.71
N LEU A 13 5.52 4.40 -8.41
CA LEU A 13 4.53 5.17 -7.64
C LEU A 13 5.00 5.40 -6.19
N CYS A 14 5.53 4.38 -5.51
CA CYS A 14 6.06 4.52 -4.16
C CYS A 14 7.19 5.57 -4.12
N ASN A 15 8.09 5.53 -5.09
CA ASN A 15 9.14 6.54 -5.21
C ASN A 15 8.55 7.95 -5.42
N ALA A 16 7.57 8.11 -6.32
CA ALA A 16 6.91 9.41 -6.54
C ALA A 16 6.20 9.94 -5.29
N ILE A 17 5.59 9.05 -4.49
CA ILE A 17 4.97 9.39 -3.21
C ILE A 17 6.02 9.93 -2.23
N VAL A 18 7.16 9.24 -2.08
CA VAL A 18 8.26 9.71 -1.22
C VAL A 18 8.75 11.10 -1.66
N GLN A 19 8.93 11.31 -2.96
CA GLN A 19 9.38 12.61 -3.50
C GLN A 19 8.33 13.73 -3.37
N SER A 20 7.06 13.42 -3.11
CA SER A 20 6.01 14.43 -2.97
C SER A 20 6.15 15.28 -1.71
N GLY A 21 6.83 14.76 -0.67
CA GLY A 21 6.94 15.39 0.65
C GLY A 21 5.67 15.31 1.50
N TYR A 22 4.66 14.52 1.09
CA TYR A 22 3.42 14.36 1.85
C TYR A 22 3.65 13.31 2.93
N ALA A 23 3.07 13.51 4.11
CA ALA A 23 3.15 12.48 5.15
C ALA A 23 2.32 11.26 4.74
N VAL A 24 2.97 10.10 4.68
CA VAL A 24 2.28 8.84 4.40
C VAL A 24 1.93 8.17 5.72
N VAL A 25 0.64 7.94 5.92
CA VAL A 25 0.12 7.41 7.19
C VAL A 25 -0.81 6.23 6.94
N SER A 26 -0.81 5.28 7.88
CA SER A 26 -1.83 4.23 7.87
C SER A 26 -3.20 4.81 8.20
N ILE A 27 -4.27 4.08 7.87
CA ILE A 27 -5.64 4.46 8.27
C ILE A 27 -5.72 4.61 9.80
N LYS A 28 -5.09 3.70 10.54
CA LYS A 28 -5.04 3.74 12.01
C LYS A 28 -4.41 5.04 12.52
N ASP A 29 -3.26 5.42 11.97
CA ASP A 29 -2.53 6.62 12.36
C ASP A 29 -3.35 7.88 12.02
N TYR A 30 -3.97 7.91 10.84
CA TYR A 30 -4.82 9.03 10.45
C TYR A 30 -5.99 9.25 11.42
N LEU A 31 -6.71 8.18 11.76
CA LEU A 31 -7.85 8.23 12.68
C LEU A 31 -7.46 8.55 14.12
N SER A 32 -6.27 8.10 14.56
CA SER A 32 -5.82 8.25 15.95
C SER A 32 -5.10 9.57 16.21
N LEU A 33 -4.31 10.04 15.25
CA LEU A 33 -3.38 11.16 15.42
C LEU A 33 -3.84 12.42 14.70
N GLN A 34 -4.75 12.31 13.72
CA GLN A 34 -5.22 13.42 12.88
C GLN A 34 -4.07 14.33 12.41
N PRO A 35 -3.07 13.76 11.71
CA PRO A 35 -1.87 14.48 11.31
C PRO A 35 -2.21 15.76 10.53
N PRO A 36 -1.58 16.90 10.86
CA PRO A 36 -1.85 18.15 10.18
C PRO A 36 -1.26 18.14 8.76
N GLY A 37 -1.83 18.99 7.89
CA GLY A 37 -1.30 19.20 6.54
C GLY A 37 -1.79 18.17 5.52
N LYS A 38 -0.99 17.98 4.45
CA LYS A 38 -1.33 17.08 3.35
C LYS A 38 -0.80 15.68 3.64
N VAL A 39 -1.68 14.70 3.54
CA VAL A 39 -1.36 13.30 3.82
C VAL A 39 -1.74 12.41 2.66
N ILE A 40 -1.03 11.31 2.51
CA ILE A 40 -1.37 10.22 1.60
C ILE A 40 -1.66 8.99 2.46
N ILE A 41 -2.76 8.31 2.16
CA ILE A 41 -3.12 7.05 2.79
C ILE A 41 -3.10 5.96 1.72
N LEU A 42 -2.22 4.99 1.91
CA LEU A 42 -2.17 3.80 1.08
C LEU A 42 -3.07 2.72 1.70
N ARG A 43 -4.06 2.27 0.94
CA ARG A 43 -4.94 1.15 1.32
C ARG A 43 -5.07 0.15 0.19
N HIS A 44 -5.07 -1.13 0.55
CA HIS A 44 -5.19 -2.24 -0.40
C HIS A 44 -6.30 -3.17 0.02
N ASP A 45 -7.21 -3.45 -0.90
CA ASP A 45 -8.23 -4.48 -0.73
C ASP A 45 -7.68 -5.80 -1.29
N VAL A 46 -7.46 -6.77 -0.40
CA VAL A 46 -6.91 -8.09 -0.75
C VAL A 46 -8.07 -9.08 -0.87
N ASP A 47 -8.63 -9.14 -2.08
CA ASP A 47 -9.73 -10.05 -2.40
C ASP A 47 -9.28 -11.49 -2.65
N ARG A 48 -8.07 -11.69 -3.18
CA ARG A 48 -7.48 -12.98 -3.56
C ARG A 48 -5.95 -12.85 -3.56
N LYS A 49 -5.23 -13.98 -3.51
CA LYS A 49 -3.78 -14.05 -3.75
C LYS A 49 -2.96 -13.16 -2.79
N PRO A 50 -2.96 -13.46 -1.47
CA PRO A 50 -2.25 -12.70 -0.46
C PRO A 50 -0.73 -12.57 -0.75
N GLU A 51 -0.15 -13.50 -1.51
CA GLU A 51 1.23 -13.42 -1.97
C GLU A 51 1.51 -12.17 -2.81
N LYS A 52 0.54 -11.69 -3.59
CA LYS A 52 0.68 -10.44 -4.36
C LYS A 52 0.63 -9.22 -3.45
N ALA A 53 -0.22 -9.26 -2.43
CA ALA A 53 -0.27 -8.21 -1.42
C ALA A 53 1.04 -8.16 -0.60
N LEU A 54 1.64 -9.32 -0.28
CA LEU A 54 2.94 -9.38 0.38
C LEU A 54 4.05 -8.73 -0.47
N GLN A 55 4.09 -9.02 -1.78
CA GLN A 55 5.06 -8.38 -2.68
C GLN A 55 4.91 -6.85 -2.71
N MET A 56 3.68 -6.33 -2.64
CA MET A 56 3.46 -4.88 -2.52
C MET A 56 3.94 -4.35 -1.17
N ALA A 57 3.66 -5.05 -0.07
CA ALA A 57 4.06 -4.64 1.27
C ALA A 57 5.59 -4.61 1.45
N GLU A 58 6.30 -5.52 0.79
CA GLU A 58 7.76 -5.54 0.76
C GLU A 58 8.33 -4.32 0.03
N ILE A 59 7.71 -3.91 -1.09
CA ILE A 59 8.08 -2.68 -1.81
C ILE A 59 7.84 -1.47 -0.91
N GLU A 60 6.64 -1.32 -0.34
CA GLU A 60 6.30 -0.20 0.54
C GLU A 60 7.27 -0.07 1.71
N ARG A 61 7.60 -1.19 2.35
CA ARG A 61 8.61 -1.25 3.43
C ARG A 61 9.98 -0.78 2.96
N GLY A 62 10.37 -1.09 1.72
CA GLY A 62 11.61 -0.60 1.11
C GLY A 62 11.68 0.93 0.99
N PHE A 63 10.52 1.61 0.92
CA PHE A 63 10.40 3.07 0.88
C PHE A 63 10.01 3.69 2.24
N ASP A 64 10.00 2.91 3.33
CA ASP A 64 9.52 3.32 4.66
C ASP A 64 8.07 3.85 4.66
N LEU A 65 7.23 3.31 3.76
CA LEU A 65 5.82 3.68 3.65
C LEU A 65 4.96 2.77 4.53
N ARG A 66 3.97 3.36 5.20
CA ARG A 66 2.97 2.62 5.98
C ARG A 66 1.65 2.59 5.24
N ALA A 67 1.22 1.39 4.86
CA ALA A 67 -0.07 1.14 4.24
C ALA A 67 -1.00 0.30 5.12
N THR A 68 -2.25 0.21 4.72
CA THR A 68 -3.29 -0.61 5.38
C THR A 68 -3.82 -1.66 4.41
N TYR A 69 -3.79 -2.93 4.82
CA TYR A 69 -4.27 -4.05 4.00
C TYR A 69 -5.56 -4.63 4.58
N TYR A 70 -6.61 -4.62 3.78
CA TYR A 70 -7.91 -5.20 4.12
C TYR A 70 -8.02 -6.59 3.48
N PHE A 71 -7.78 -7.63 4.29
CA PHE A 71 -7.94 -9.01 3.83
C PHE A 71 -9.40 -9.41 3.89
N ARG A 72 -9.94 -9.83 2.74
CA ARG A 72 -11.26 -10.44 2.74
C ARG A 72 -11.17 -11.81 3.41
N SER A 73 -11.89 -11.99 4.52
CA SER A 73 -11.79 -13.19 5.36
C SER A 73 -12.65 -14.35 4.84
N THR A 74 -12.36 -14.84 3.63
CA THR A 74 -12.96 -16.07 3.08
C THR A 74 -11.89 -17.09 2.74
N LYS A 75 -12.23 -18.38 2.76
CA LYS A 75 -11.26 -19.46 2.47
C LYS A 75 -10.63 -19.29 1.09
N GLU A 76 -11.38 -18.79 0.13
CA GLU A 76 -10.99 -18.57 -1.27
C GLU A 76 -9.84 -17.58 -1.41
N VAL A 77 -9.68 -16.66 -0.46
CA VAL A 77 -8.61 -15.67 -0.48
C VAL A 77 -7.26 -16.34 -0.20
N PHE A 78 -7.25 -17.32 0.71
CA PHE A 78 -6.04 -17.99 1.19
C PHE A 78 -5.76 -19.34 0.51
N LYS A 79 -6.53 -19.70 -0.52
CA LYS A 79 -6.26 -20.89 -1.35
C LYS A 79 -5.14 -20.54 -2.34
N ALA A 80 -4.01 -21.25 -2.23
CA ALA A 80 -2.87 -21.17 -3.14
C ALA A 80 -3.23 -21.72 -4.53
#